data_AF-A0A9N7R411-F1
#
_entry.id   AF-A0A9N7R411-F1
#
_cell.length_a   1.000
_cell.length_b   1.000
_cell.length_c   1.000
_cell.angle_alpha   90.00
_cell.angle_beta   90.00
_cell.angle_gamma   90.00
#
_symmetry.space_group_name_H-M   'P 1'
#
loop_
_entity.id
_entity.type
_entity.pdbx_description
1 polymer ?
#
loop_
_entity_poly.entity_id
_entity_poly.type
_entity_poly.pdbx_seq_one_letter_code
_entity_poly.pdbx_strand_id
1 'polypeptide(L)'
;MKVTVDPSIGRPKSRDESSKFSSQIGVVTRDVLPVPVRWKDVDEEKDLQPGIDHIKIHMDINLDDPGVKRCVIDRVQASSRQKRYRLHKNYKKYSSHEEAKNNKPSFCASQENWEDICELFASPKFKLMYY
;
A
#
# COMPACT_ATOMS: atom_id res chain seq x y z
N MET A 1 -14.47 15.82 2.36
CA MET A 1 -13.90 16.81 1.38
C MET A 1 -14.17 16.31 -0.02
N LYS A 2 -14.77 17.12 -0.90
CA LYS A 2 -15.09 16.71 -2.28
C LYS A 2 -13.83 16.53 -3.13
N VAL A 3 -13.72 15.38 -3.79
CA VAL A 3 -12.64 15.09 -4.74
C VAL A 3 -13.29 14.55 -6.01
N THR A 4 -13.23 15.33 -7.09
CA THR A 4 -13.78 14.89 -8.37
C THR A 4 -12.71 14.16 -9.17
N VAL A 5 -12.81 12.84 -9.25
CA VAL A 5 -11.92 11.99 -10.06
C VAL A 5 -12.52 11.84 -11.46
N ASP A 6 -11.71 12.05 -12.49
CA ASP A 6 -12.09 11.69 -13.85
C ASP A 6 -12.04 10.16 -14.00
N PRO A 7 -13.16 9.47 -14.32
CA PRO A 7 -13.18 7.99 -14.41
C PRO A 7 -12.32 7.42 -15.54
N SER A 8 -12.04 8.21 -16.59
CA SER A 8 -11.25 7.78 -17.75
C SER A 8 -9.74 8.00 -17.56
N ILE A 9 -9.35 9.01 -16.79
CA ILE A 9 -7.94 9.37 -16.54
C ILE A 9 -7.46 8.86 -15.17
N GLY A 10 -8.40 8.66 -14.23
CA GLY A 10 -8.09 8.17 -12.89
C GLY A 10 -7.38 9.16 -11.99
N ARG A 11 -7.56 10.46 -12.26
CA ARG A 11 -6.91 11.54 -11.52
C ARG A 11 -7.93 12.57 -11.06
N PRO A 12 -7.75 13.17 -9.87
CA PRO A 12 -8.52 14.34 -9.48
C PRO A 12 -8.31 15.50 -10.45
N LYS A 13 -9.37 16.26 -10.71
CA LYS A 13 -9.36 17.33 -11.72
C LYS A 13 -8.44 18.50 -11.37
N SER A 14 -8.31 18.84 -10.09
CA SER A 14 -7.44 19.93 -9.63
C SER A 14 -6.15 19.43 -8.97
N ARG A 15 -5.13 20.32 -8.94
CA ARG A 15 -3.86 20.08 -8.24
C ARG A 15 -4.07 19.89 -6.73
N ASP A 16 -4.96 20.68 -6.13
CA ASP A 16 -5.23 20.61 -4.69
C ASP A 16 -5.95 19.31 -4.31
N GLU A 17 -6.97 18.91 -5.07
CA GLU A 17 -7.61 17.62 -4.89
C GLU A 17 -6.62 16.46 -5.09
N SER A 18 -5.73 16.56 -6.09
CA SER A 18 -4.69 15.55 -6.34
C SER A 18 -3.70 15.41 -5.18
N SER A 19 -3.27 16.53 -4.60
CA SER A 19 -2.36 16.55 -3.46
C SER A 19 -2.99 15.91 -2.22
N LYS A 20 -4.24 16.28 -1.91
CA LYS A 20 -4.96 15.76 -0.75
C LYS A 20 -5.33 14.29 -0.93
N PHE A 21 -5.75 13.89 -2.13
CA PHE A 21 -6.00 12.49 -2.48
C PHE A 21 -4.74 11.64 -2.29
N SER A 22 -3.59 12.09 -2.81
CA SER A 22 -2.31 11.40 -2.65
C SER A 22 -1.90 11.29 -1.18
N SER A 23 -2.15 12.34 -0.40
CA SER A 23 -1.88 12.34 1.04
C SER A 23 -2.72 11.30 1.78
N GLN A 24 -4.02 11.21 1.43
CA GLN A 24 -4.92 10.23 2.04
C GLN A 24 -4.57 8.79 1.67
N ILE A 25 -4.18 8.53 0.41
CA ILE A 25 -3.63 7.22 0.01
C ILE A 25 -2.37 6.88 0.82
N GLY A 26 -1.52 7.89 1.07
CA GLY A 26 -0.36 7.75 1.94
C GLY A 26 -0.72 7.33 3.36
N VAL A 27 -1.74 7.95 3.97
CA VAL A 27 -2.25 7.54 5.30
C VAL A 27 -2.77 6.11 5.27
N VAL A 28 -3.65 5.77 4.33
CA VAL A 28 -4.22 4.42 4.20
C VAL A 28 -3.11 3.36 4.10
N THR A 29 -2.13 3.58 3.23
CA THR A 29 -1.06 2.60 3.03
C THR A 29 -0.03 2.57 4.14
N ARG A 30 0.14 3.63 4.94
CA ARG A 30 1.06 3.63 6.09
C ARG A 30 0.41 3.02 7.33
N ASP A 31 -0.82 3.44 7.61
CA ASP A 31 -1.40 3.34 8.95
C ASP A 31 -2.62 2.41 9.00
N VAL A 32 -3.28 2.15 7.87
CA VAL A 32 -4.52 1.35 7.83
C VAL A 32 -4.29 -0.05 7.26
N LEU A 33 -3.60 -0.14 6.11
CA LEU A 33 -3.42 -1.40 5.40
C LEU A 33 -2.06 -2.05 5.71
N PRO A 34 -2.03 -3.38 5.96
CA PRO A 34 -0.79 -4.14 5.97
C PRO A 34 -0.18 -4.15 4.55
N VAL A 35 1.13 -4.40 4.47
CA VAL A 35 1.78 -4.56 3.16
C VAL A 35 1.56 -5.98 2.68
N PRO A 36 0.87 -6.21 1.55
CA PRO A 36 0.70 -7.55 1.01
C PRO A 36 2.04 -8.09 0.50
N VAL A 37 2.31 -9.37 0.79
CA VAL A 37 3.43 -10.12 0.22
C VAL A 37 3.36 -10.09 -1.31
N ARG A 38 2.16 -10.36 -1.85
CA ARG A 38 1.88 -10.38 -3.29
C ARG A 38 0.56 -9.68 -3.57
N TRP A 39 0.60 -8.65 -4.41
CA TRP A 39 -0.61 -7.89 -4.76
C TRP A 39 -1.67 -8.74 -5.46
N LYS A 40 -1.26 -9.72 -6.26
CA LYS A 40 -2.17 -10.59 -7.00
C LYS A 40 -3.02 -11.52 -6.11
N ASP A 41 -2.62 -11.69 -4.85
CA ASP A 41 -3.28 -12.56 -3.88
C ASP A 41 -4.16 -11.74 -2.91
N VAL A 42 -4.28 -10.41 -3.14
CA VAL A 42 -5.10 -9.49 -2.35
C VAL A 42 -6.56 -9.61 -2.77
N ASP A 43 -7.44 -9.85 -1.80
CA ASP A 43 -8.89 -9.81 -1.96
C ASP A 43 -9.39 -8.36 -1.81
N GLU A 44 -9.92 -7.78 -2.89
CA GLU A 44 -10.39 -6.38 -2.88
C GLU A 44 -11.52 -6.14 -1.86
N GLU A 45 -12.36 -7.13 -1.57
CA GLU A 45 -13.52 -7.00 -0.68
C GLU A 45 -13.18 -7.24 0.80
N LYS A 46 -12.06 -7.90 1.08
CA LYS A 46 -11.62 -8.20 2.44
C LYS A 46 -10.41 -7.38 2.84
N ASP A 47 -9.34 -7.45 2.05
CA ASP A 47 -8.04 -6.90 2.42
C ASP A 47 -7.96 -5.39 2.17
N LEU A 48 -8.63 -4.90 1.13
CA LEU A 48 -8.62 -3.47 0.79
C LEU A 48 -9.76 -2.68 1.42
N GLN A 49 -10.85 -3.36 1.81
CA GLN A 49 -12.06 -2.73 2.31
C GLN A 49 -11.81 -1.74 3.47
N PRO A 50 -10.97 -2.03 4.48
CA PRO A 50 -10.67 -1.06 5.55
C PRO A 50 -10.06 0.24 5.02
N GLY A 51 -9.20 0.15 4.00
CA GLY A 51 -8.60 1.30 3.35
C GLY A 51 -9.60 2.09 2.49
N ILE A 52 -10.52 1.39 1.82
CA ILE A 52 -11.61 2.00 1.05
C ILE A 52 -12.58 2.73 1.97
N ASP A 53 -12.97 2.12 3.09
CA ASP A 53 -13.85 2.75 4.08
C ASP A 53 -13.21 3.99 4.69
N HIS A 54 -11.91 3.90 5.03
CA HIS A 54 -11.15 5.07 5.49
C HIS A 54 -11.13 6.20 4.44
N ILE A 55 -11.05 5.86 3.15
CA ILE A 55 -11.17 6.86 2.08
C ILE A 55 -12.56 7.48 2.03
N LYS A 56 -13.63 6.68 2.13
CA LYS A 56 -15.02 7.15 2.14
C LYS A 56 -15.31 8.11 3.29
N ILE A 57 -14.76 7.82 4.48
CA ILE A 57 -14.96 8.65 5.67
C ILE A 57 -14.30 10.03 5.51
N HIS A 58 -13.10 10.08 4.92
CA HIS A 58 -12.30 11.31 4.86
C HIS A 58 -12.45 12.08 3.54
N MET A 59 -12.90 11.43 2.47
CA MET A 59 -13.06 12.00 1.14
C MET A 59 -14.44 11.69 0.57
N ASP A 60 -15.08 12.73 0.03
CA ASP A 60 -16.32 12.62 -0.72
C ASP A 60 -15.95 12.30 -2.18
N ILE A 61 -15.76 10.99 -2.42
CA ILE A 61 -15.42 10.36 -3.69
C ILE A 61 -16.51 9.34 -4.02
N ASN A 62 -17.01 9.39 -5.26
CA ASN A 62 -17.94 8.38 -5.76
C ASN A 62 -17.20 7.06 -6.06
N LEU A 63 -17.06 6.20 -5.06
CA LEU A 63 -16.44 4.88 -5.18
C LEU A 63 -17.39 3.80 -5.73
N ASP A 64 -18.66 4.15 -5.98
CA ASP A 64 -19.61 3.28 -6.66
C ASP A 64 -19.39 3.31 -8.18
N ASP A 65 -18.70 4.34 -8.69
CA ASP A 65 -18.17 4.34 -10.05
C ASP A 65 -16.97 3.37 -10.18
N PRO A 66 -17.05 2.34 -11.04
CA PRO A 66 -15.99 1.35 -11.16
C PRO A 66 -14.64 1.92 -11.64
N GLY A 67 -14.67 2.95 -12.49
CA GLY A 67 -13.46 3.62 -12.97
C GLY A 67 -12.77 4.36 -11.84
N VAL A 68 -13.53 5.12 -11.04
CA VAL A 68 -13.01 5.80 -9.85
C VAL A 68 -12.47 4.80 -8.83
N LYS A 69 -13.21 3.73 -8.53
CA LYS A 69 -12.76 2.67 -7.61
C LYS A 69 -11.46 2.02 -8.08
N ARG A 70 -11.36 1.65 -9.36
CA ARG A 70 -10.13 1.09 -9.95
C ARG A 70 -8.95 2.03 -9.76
N CYS A 71 -9.15 3.32 -9.99
CA CYS A 71 -8.09 4.32 -9.88
C CYS A 71 -7.60 4.53 -8.44
N VAL A 72 -8.49 4.41 -7.46
CA VAL A 72 -8.11 4.38 -6.04
C VAL A 72 -7.27 3.14 -5.75
N ILE A 73 -7.71 1.96 -6.17
CA ILE A 73 -7.00 0.70 -5.97
C ILE A 73 -5.61 0.74 -6.60
N ASP A 74 -5.48 1.23 -7.83
CA ASP A 74 -4.19 1.38 -8.51
C ASP A 74 -3.24 2.31 -7.74
N ARG A 75 -3.77 3.36 -7.12
CA ARG A 75 -2.96 4.28 -6.31
C ARG A 75 -2.53 3.65 -4.99
N VAL A 76 -3.40 2.89 -4.34
CA VAL A 76 -3.07 2.09 -3.15
C VAL A 76 -1.99 1.06 -3.51
N GLN A 77 -2.12 0.38 -4.65
CA GLN A 77 -1.13 -0.57 -5.16
C GLN A 77 0.23 0.10 -5.33
N ALA A 78 0.29 1.23 -6.03
CA ALA A 78 1.53 1.96 -6.27
C ALA A 78 2.20 2.39 -4.96
N SER A 79 1.44 2.93 -4.01
CA SER A 79 1.95 3.33 -2.69
C SER A 79 2.41 2.13 -1.86
N SER A 80 1.68 1.01 -1.91
CA SER A 80 2.07 -0.25 -1.26
C SER A 80 3.41 -0.79 -1.80
N ARG A 81 3.62 -0.74 -3.12
CA ARG A 81 4.92 -1.09 -3.74
C ARG A 81 6.06 -0.24 -3.21
N GLN A 82 5.84 1.07 -3.04
CA GLN A 82 6.84 1.99 -2.47
C GLN A 82 7.13 1.67 -1.00
N LYS A 83 6.10 1.37 -0.19
CA LYS A 83 6.27 0.93 1.20
C LYS A 83 7.07 -0.36 1.28
N ARG A 84 6.77 -1.36 0.44
CA ARG A 84 7.53 -2.62 0.34
C ARG A 84 8.99 -2.39 -0.05
N TYR A 85 9.27 -1.47 -0.97
CA TYR A 85 10.64 -1.10 -1.32
C TYR A 85 11.41 -0.53 -0.12
N ARG A 86 10.77 0.34 0.67
CA ARG A 86 11.36 0.87 1.92
C ARG A 86 11.60 -0.22 2.97
N LEU A 87 10.68 -1.17 3.10
CA LEU A 87 10.84 -2.33 3.96
C LEU A 87 12.03 -3.20 3.53
N HIS A 88 12.19 -3.45 2.22
CA HIS A 88 13.34 -4.18 1.69
C HIS A 88 14.67 -3.47 1.96
N LYS A 89 14.71 -2.13 1.82
CA LYS A 89 15.88 -1.34 2.25
C LYS A 89 16.19 -1.51 3.73
N ASN A 90 15.17 -1.60 4.58
CA ASN A 90 15.39 -1.84 6.00
C ASN A 90 15.91 -3.24 6.26
N TYR A 91 15.31 -4.25 5.62
CA TYR A 91 15.74 -5.65 5.68
C TYR A 91 17.24 -5.81 5.36
N LYS A 92 17.72 -5.18 4.29
CA LYS A 92 19.12 -5.26 3.85
C LYS A 92 20.14 -4.63 4.81
N LYS A 93 19.72 -3.90 5.85
CA LYS A 93 20.65 -3.34 6.85
C LYS A 93 21.19 -4.39 7.79
N TYR A 94 20.48 -5.50 7.95
CA TYR A 94 20.83 -6.56 8.89
C TYR A 94 21.61 -7.66 8.18
N SER A 95 22.53 -8.29 8.92
CA SER A 95 23.45 -9.27 8.34
C SER A 95 22.82 -10.67 8.29
N SER A 96 21.82 -10.93 9.13
CA SER A 96 21.09 -12.20 9.17
C SER A 96 19.58 -12.01 9.04
N HIS A 97 18.92 -13.06 8.56
CA HIS A 97 17.47 -13.10 8.43
C HIS A 97 16.76 -12.97 9.79
N GLU A 98 17.24 -13.69 10.80
CA GLU A 98 16.71 -13.64 12.18
C GLU A 98 16.85 -12.25 12.80
N GLU A 99 18.00 -11.60 12.61
CA GLU A 99 18.20 -10.23 13.06
C GLU A 99 17.21 -9.28 12.39
N ALA A 100 16.96 -9.42 11.08
CA ALA A 100 15.97 -8.61 10.38
C ALA A 100 14.55 -8.82 10.94
N LYS A 101 14.12 -10.07 11.18
CA LYS A 101 12.78 -10.38 11.75
C LYS A 101 12.57 -9.74 13.11
N ASN A 102 13.58 -9.77 13.97
CA ASN A 102 13.52 -9.16 15.30
C ASN A 102 13.55 -7.63 15.29
N ASN A 103 13.92 -7.01 14.17
CA ASN A 103 14.02 -5.56 14.04
C ASN A 103 12.94 -4.97 13.12
N LYS A 104 11.68 -5.08 13.54
CA LYS A 104 10.54 -4.50 12.81
C LYS A 104 10.64 -2.98 12.73
N PRO A 105 10.56 -2.39 11.52
CA PRO A 105 10.47 -0.94 11.39
C PRO A 105 9.15 -0.39 11.97
N SER A 106 9.20 0.79 12.57
CA SER A 106 8.02 1.44 13.18
C SER A 106 6.87 1.68 12.19
N PHE A 107 7.18 1.86 10.90
CA PHE A 107 6.21 2.08 9.83
C PHE A 107 5.65 0.79 9.21
N CYS A 108 5.98 -0.39 9.77
CA CYS A 108 5.32 -1.66 9.41
C CYS A 108 4.14 -1.93 10.36
N ALA A 109 3.03 -2.39 9.79
CA ALA A 109 1.74 -2.49 10.48
C ALA A 109 1.79 -3.38 11.73
N SER A 110 2.34 -4.60 11.60
CA SER A 110 2.44 -5.57 12.68
C SER A 110 3.72 -6.40 12.56
N GLN A 111 4.09 -7.09 13.64
CA GLN A 111 5.22 -8.02 13.65
C GLN A 111 4.97 -9.20 12.70
N GLU A 112 3.77 -9.77 12.72
CA GLU A 112 3.35 -10.82 11.78
C GLU A 112 3.51 -10.38 10.31
N ASN A 113 2.99 -9.19 9.96
CA ASN A 113 3.14 -8.67 8.60
C ASN A 113 4.61 -8.43 8.22
N TRP A 114 5.46 -8.08 9.19
CA TRP A 114 6.89 -7.93 8.96
C TRP A 114 7.57 -9.26 8.71
N GLU A 115 7.24 -10.29 9.48
CA GLU A 115 7.78 -11.63 9.33
C GLU A 115 7.45 -12.22 7.97
N ASP A 116 6.19 -12.13 7.53
CA ASP A 116 5.76 -12.57 6.18
C ASP A 116 6.56 -11.89 5.06
N ILE A 117 6.83 -10.59 5.22
CA ILE A 117 7.59 -9.79 4.25
C ILE A 117 9.09 -10.15 4.30
N CYS A 118 9.64 -10.46 5.48
CA CYS A 118 11.00 -11.00 5.62
C CYS A 118 11.13 -12.34 4.91
N GLU A 119 10.18 -13.26 5.06
CA GLU A 119 10.17 -14.56 4.38
C GLU A 119 10.16 -14.37 2.85
N LEU A 120 9.35 -13.41 2.36
CA LEU A 120 9.37 -13.04 0.95
C LEU A 120 10.77 -12.60 0.50
N PHE A 121 11.44 -11.72 1.24
CA PHE A 121 12.76 -11.20 0.88
C PHE A 121 13.87 -12.25 0.97
N ALA A 122 13.75 -13.20 1.90
CA ALA A 122 14.67 -14.32 2.03
C ALA A 122 14.50 -15.35 0.90
N SER A 123 13.31 -15.43 0.30
CA SER A 123 12.98 -16.43 -0.72
C SER A 123 13.93 -16.38 -1.92
N PRO A 124 14.36 -17.53 -2.45
CA PRO A 124 15.27 -17.59 -3.61
C PRO A 124 14.72 -16.85 -4.83
N LYS A 125 13.40 -16.98 -5.08
CA LYS A 125 12.71 -16.34 -6.19
C LYS A 125 12.80 -14.81 -6.14
N PHE A 126 12.69 -14.23 -4.94
CA PHE A 126 12.81 -12.79 -4.78
C PHE A 126 14.26 -12.33 -4.97
N LYS A 127 15.23 -13.08 -4.44
CA LYS A 127 16.65 -12.79 -4.62
C LYS A 127 17.05 -12.77 -6.10
N LEU A 128 16.64 -13.77 -6.88
CA LEU A 128 16.94 -13.88 -8.33
C LEU A 128 16.37 -12.75 -9.20
N MET A 129 15.37 -12.01 -8.72
CA MET A 129 14.72 -10.93 -9.48
C MET A 129 15.29 -9.54 -9.16
N TYR A 130 16.00 -9.40 -8.03
CA TYR A 130 16.44 -8.11 -7.49
C TYR A 130 17.94 -8.07 -7.12
N TYR A 131 18.68 -9.14 -7.47
CA TYR A 131 20.14 -9.28 -7.44
C TYR A 131 20.58 -9.92 -8.75
#